data_AF-S8E1J5-F1
#
_entry.id   AF-S8E1J5-F1
#
_cell.length_a   1.000
_cell.length_b   1.000
_cell.length_c   1.000
_cell.angle_alpha   90.00
_cell.angle_beta   90.00
_cell.angle_gamma   90.00
#
_symmetry.space_group_name_H-M   'P 1'
#
loop_
_entity.id
_entity.type
_entity.pdbx_description
1 polymer ?
#
loop_
_entity_poly.entity_id
_entity_poly.type
_entity_poly.pdbx_seq_one_letter_code
_entity_poly.pdbx_strand_id
1 'polypeptide(L)'
;VLWLGDFNRHHPIWEDERNTHLLTAKYLDDAQPLLNLLSAFDFRMLLPPAIPTLEAASTKNHTRPDNVFASPELEETLIRCRTAPDIRKNR
;
A
#
# COMPACT_ATOMS: atom_id res chain seq x y z
N VAL A 1 -10.86 12.23 5.66
CA VAL A 1 -10.28 11.25 6.61
C VAL A 1 -9.01 10.65 6.00
N LEU A 2 -8.01 10.29 6.81
CA LEU A 2 -6.76 9.68 6.36
C LEU A 2 -6.53 8.35 7.06
N TRP A 3 -6.29 7.28 6.30
CA TRP A 3 -5.86 5.98 6.80
C TRP A 3 -4.45 5.71 6.29
N LEU A 4 -3.51 5.50 7.19
CA LEU A 4 -2.12 5.20 6.84
C LEU A 4 -1.50 4.20 7.82
N GLY A 5 -0.61 3.37 7.30
CA GLY A 5 0.17 2.45 8.11
C GLY A 5 0.48 1.15 7.39
N ASP A 6 0.99 0.21 8.17
CA ASP A 6 1.27 -1.15 7.75
C ASP A 6 -0.03 -1.97 7.80
N PHE A 7 -0.58 -2.28 6.63
CA PHE A 7 -1.76 -3.14 6.51
C PHE A 7 -1.35 -4.61 6.42
N ASN A 8 -0.10 -4.88 6.03
CA ASN A 8 0.42 -6.19 5.71
C ASN A 8 -0.55 -7.00 4.83
N ARG A 9 -1.01 -6.37 3.74
CA ARG A 9 -1.91 -6.93 2.72
C ARG A 9 -1.32 -6.69 1.34
N HIS A 10 -1.52 -7.66 0.45
CA HIS A 10 -0.99 -7.65 -0.89
C HIS A 10 -2.12 -7.78 -1.90
N HIS A 11 -2.11 -6.94 -2.92
CA HIS A 11 -3.11 -6.95 -3.98
C HIS A 11 -2.55 -6.32 -5.27
N PRO A 12 -2.92 -6.80 -6.47
CA PRO A 12 -2.41 -6.27 -7.74
C PRO A 12 -2.68 -4.78 -7.99
N ILE A 13 -3.62 -4.17 -7.25
CA ILE A 13 -3.92 -2.73 -7.37
C ILE A 13 -2.77 -1.86 -6.83
N TRP A 14 -1.98 -2.35 -5.87
CA TRP A 14 -0.91 -1.55 -5.25
C TRP A 14 0.47 -2.20 -5.26
N GLU A 15 0.51 -3.52 -5.26
CA GLU A 15 1.74 -4.30 -5.25
C GLU A 15 2.40 -4.30 -6.64
N ASP A 16 3.71 -4.53 -6.68
CA ASP A 16 4.42 -4.74 -7.95
C ASP A 16 4.06 -6.11 -8.55
N GLU A 17 3.78 -6.16 -9.85
CA GLU A 17 3.42 -7.41 -10.54
C GLU A 17 4.50 -8.49 -10.48
N ARG A 18 5.77 -8.10 -10.26
CA ARG A 18 6.89 -9.03 -10.07
C ARG A 18 6.78 -9.82 -8.77
N ASN A 19 6.02 -9.33 -7.79
CA ASN A 19 5.76 -10.02 -6.53
C ASN A 19 4.67 -11.10 -6.66
N THR A 20 4.72 -11.92 -7.72
CA THR A 20 3.72 -12.95 -8.03
C THR A 20 3.44 -13.91 -6.86
N HIS A 21 4.45 -14.19 -6.03
CA HIS A 21 4.32 -14.98 -4.80
C HIS A 21 3.41 -14.36 -3.73
N LEU A 22 3.16 -13.05 -3.79
CA LEU A 22 2.24 -12.28 -2.93
C LEU A 22 0.88 -12.02 -3.59
N LEU A 23 0.70 -12.44 -4.85
CA LEU A 23 -0.54 -12.24 -5.63
C LEU A 23 -1.32 -13.56 -5.79
N THR A 24 -1.28 -14.41 -4.76
CA THR A 24 -2.00 -15.68 -4.72
C THR A 24 -3.43 -15.47 -4.24
N ALA A 25 -4.33 -16.42 -4.53
CA ALA A 25 -5.74 -16.37 -4.10
C ALA A 25 -5.88 -16.07 -2.59
N LYS A 26 -5.03 -16.69 -1.75
CA LYS A 26 -5.01 -16.42 -0.32
C LYS A 26 -4.78 -14.94 0.01
N TYR A 27 -3.81 -14.28 -0.63
CA TYR A 27 -3.53 -12.87 -0.35
C TYR A 27 -4.63 -11.95 -0.87
N LEU A 28 -5.27 -12.32 -1.99
CA LEU A 28 -6.44 -11.60 -2.50
C LEU A 28 -7.60 -11.67 -1.51
N ASP A 29 -7.89 -12.87 -0.98
CA ASP A 29 -8.93 -13.08 0.03
C ASP A 29 -8.62 -12.30 1.31
N ASP A 30 -7.37 -12.32 1.77
CA ASP A 30 -6.93 -11.60 2.97
C ASP A 30 -7.04 -10.07 2.79
N ALA A 31 -6.89 -9.55 1.56
CA ALA A 31 -7.00 -8.14 1.22
C ALA A 31 -8.44 -7.67 0.96
N GLN A 32 -9.36 -8.59 0.67
CA GLN A 32 -10.73 -8.26 0.29
C GLN A 32 -11.50 -7.43 1.33
N PRO A 33 -11.40 -7.68 2.65
CA PRO A 33 -12.06 -6.83 3.64
C PRO A 33 -11.60 -5.37 3.58
N LEU A 34 -10.31 -5.13 3.32
CA LEU A 34 -9.78 -3.77 3.15
C LEU A 34 -10.37 -3.13 1.89
N LEU A 35 -10.38 -3.83 0.75
CA LEU A 35 -10.99 -3.32 -0.49
C LEU A 35 -12.47 -2.97 -0.31
N ASN A 36 -13.22 -3.79 0.41
CA ASN A 36 -14.63 -3.53 0.72
C ASN A 36 -14.80 -2.22 1.50
N LEU A 37 -13.95 -1.97 2.50
CA LEU A 37 -13.97 -0.72 3.27
C LEU A 37 -13.58 0.48 2.42
N LEU A 38 -12.51 0.36 1.62
CA LEU A 38 -12.07 1.45 0.74
C LEU A 38 -13.17 1.83 -0.24
N SER A 39 -13.85 0.84 -0.82
CA SER A 39 -14.98 1.09 -1.73
C SER A 39 -16.20 1.66 -1.00
N ALA A 40 -16.54 1.15 0.19
CA ALA A 40 -17.74 1.58 0.92
C ALA A 40 -17.67 3.04 1.37
N PHE A 41 -16.46 3.55 1.62
CA PHE A 41 -16.22 4.91 2.08
C PHE A 41 -15.56 5.82 1.04
N ASP A 42 -15.51 5.38 -0.23
CA ASP A 42 -14.89 6.09 -1.36
C ASP A 42 -13.46 6.59 -1.08
N PHE A 43 -12.66 5.75 -0.42
CA PHE A 43 -11.26 6.08 -0.15
C PHE A 43 -10.41 5.97 -1.42
N ARG A 44 -9.56 6.97 -1.62
CA ARG A 44 -8.62 7.12 -2.72
C ARG A 44 -7.23 6.70 -2.27
N MET A 45 -6.53 5.94 -3.09
CA MET A 45 -5.15 5.53 -2.82
C MET A 45 -4.19 6.64 -3.22
N LEU A 46 -3.41 7.15 -2.26
CA LEU A 46 -2.57 8.32 -2.48
C LEU A 46 -1.18 8.01 -3.03
N LEU A 47 -0.69 6.79 -2.80
CA LEU A 47 0.57 6.32 -3.38
C LEU A 47 0.31 5.58 -4.69
N PRO A 48 0.99 5.95 -5.80
CA PRO A 48 0.87 5.24 -7.08
C PRO A 48 1.17 3.74 -6.93
N PRO A 49 0.56 2.86 -7.74
CA PRO A 49 0.85 1.42 -7.74
C PRO A 49 2.35 1.11 -7.88
N ALA A 50 2.78 -0.06 -7.39
CA ALA A 50 4.14 -0.58 -7.47
C ALA A 50 5.24 0.25 -6.78
N ILE A 51 4.90 1.31 -6.02
CA ILE A 51 5.87 2.04 -5.19
C ILE A 51 6.14 1.26 -3.89
N PRO A 52 7.37 0.76 -3.66
CA PRO A 52 7.65 -0.06 -2.48
C PRO A 52 7.78 0.78 -1.21
N THR A 53 7.33 0.21 -0.09
CA THR A 53 7.45 0.82 1.25
C THR A 53 8.34 0.00 2.19
N LEU A 54 8.62 -1.26 1.82
CA LEU A 54 9.48 -2.15 2.57
C LEU A 54 10.48 -2.87 1.66
N GLU A 55 11.77 -2.80 2.01
CA GLU A 55 12.81 -3.72 1.52
C GLU A 55 13.03 -4.82 2.56
N ALA A 56 12.81 -6.08 2.18
CA ALA A 56 13.09 -7.22 3.02
C ALA A 56 14.60 -7.33 3.29
N ALA A 57 14.99 -7.41 4.56
CA ALA A 57 16.40 -7.34 4.96
C ALA A 57 17.27 -8.46 4.35
N SER A 58 16.74 -9.68 4.27
CA SER A 58 17.46 -10.87 3.82
C SER A 58 17.49 -11.05 2.30
N THR A 59 16.37 -10.82 1.63
CA THR A 59 16.22 -11.08 0.19
C THR A 59 16.40 -9.84 -0.67
N LYS A 60 16.41 -8.64 -0.07
CA LYS A 60 16.34 -7.35 -0.78
C LYS A 60 15.10 -7.20 -1.65
N ASN A 61 14.09 -8.04 -1.43
CA ASN A 61 12.83 -7.94 -2.14
C ASN A 61 12.08 -6.68 -1.70
N HIS A 62 11.54 -5.97 -2.68
CA HIS A 62 10.80 -4.74 -2.47
C HIS A 62 9.30 -5.06 -2.49
N THR A 63 8.58 -4.68 -1.45
CA THR A 63 7.15 -4.95 -1.28
C THR A 63 6.41 -3.72 -0.76
N ARG A 64 5.08 -3.74 -0.83
CA ARG A 64 4.23 -2.64 -0.36
C ARG A 64 3.18 -3.07 0.66
N PRO A 65 3.60 -3.41 1.89
CA PRO A 65 2.67 -3.68 2.98
C PRO A 65 2.04 -2.39 3.56
N ASP A 66 2.72 -1.25 3.44
CA ASP A 66 2.20 0.05 3.87
C ASP A 66 1.37 0.72 2.76
N ASN A 67 0.28 1.35 3.16
CA ASN A 67 -0.54 2.16 2.26
C ASN A 67 -0.98 3.47 2.91
N VAL A 68 -1.38 4.41 2.06
CA VAL A 68 -1.97 5.69 2.45
C VAL A 68 -3.23 5.89 1.62
N PHE A 69 -4.37 6.01 2.30
CA PHE A 69 -5.67 6.22 1.70
C PHE A 69 -6.34 7.47 2.30
N ALA A 70 -7.05 8.23 1.49
CA ALA A 70 -7.77 9.41 1.95
C ALA A 70 -9.21 9.45 1.44
N SER A 71 -10.10 10.14 2.17
CA SER A 71 -11.39 10.54 1.61
C SER A 71 -11.19 11.55 0.48
N PRO A 72 -12.13 11.67 -0.47
CA PRO A 72 -11.99 12.51 -1.65
C PRO A 72 -11.66 13.98 -1.30
N GLU A 73 -12.33 14.54 -0.31
CA GLU A 73 -12.14 15.93 0.10
C GLU A 73 -10.74 16.20 0.63
N LEU A 74 -10.10 15.18 1.24
CA LEU A 74 -8.75 15.32 1.75
C LEU A 74 -7.72 15.13 0.63
N GLU A 75 -7.95 14.20 -0.30
CA GLU A 75 -7.08 14.01 -1.48
C GLU A 75 -6.88 15.34 -2.24
N GLU A 76 -7.95 16.08 -2.49
CA GLU A 76 -7.91 17.36 -3.22
C GLU A 76 -7.03 18.44 -2.55
N THR A 77 -6.81 18.32 -1.24
CA THR A 77 -5.99 19.27 -0.46
C THR A 77 -4.53 18.83 -0.29
N LEU A 78 -4.21 17.57 -0.59
CA LEU A 78 -2.88 17.02 -0.40
C LEU A 78 -1.98 17.31 -1.60
N ILE A 79 -0.87 18.01 -1.36
CA ILE A 79 0.06 18.41 -2.43
C ILE A 79 0.84 17.21 -2.99
N ARG A 80 1.26 16.28 -2.11
CA ARG A 80 2.08 15.13 -2.51
C ARG A 80 2.09 14.01 -1.46
N CYS A 81 2.02 12.77 -1.93
CA CYS A 81 2.37 11.57 -1.18
C CYS A 81 3.58 10.88 -1.84
N ARG A 82 4.61 10.53 -1.05
CA ARG A 82 5.83 9.86 -1.55
C ARG A 82 6.47 9.00 -0.47
N THR A 83 7.22 7.99 -0.87
CA THR A 83 8.11 7.25 0.02
C THR A 83 9.43 7.99 0.24
N ALA A 84 10.14 7.64 1.30
CA ALA A 84 11.46 8.19 1.64
C ALA A 84 12.45 7.02 1.83
N PRO A 85 12.88 6.36 0.73
CA PRO A 85 13.69 5.14 0.79
C PRO A 85 15.10 5.37 1.36
N ASP A 86 15.56 6.62 1.34
CA ASP A 86 16.83 7.09 1.88
C ASP A 86 16.83 7.19 3.41
N ILE A 87 15.66 7.29 4.04
CA ILE A 87 15.51 7.31 5.49
C ILE A 87 15.51 5.87 6.01
N ARG A 88 16.69 5.32 6.26
CA ARG A 88 16.82 4.06 6.98
C ARG A 88 16.39 4.26 8.43
N LYS A 89 15.33 3.55 8.86
CA LYS A 89 15.06 3.37 10.29
C LYS A 89 16.22 2.56 10.86
N ASN A 90 17.09 3.20 11.66
CA ASN A 90 18.00 2.47 12.53
C ASN A 90 17.14 1.51 13.37
N ARG A 91 17.19 0.21 13.05
CA ARG A 91 16.61 -0.86 13.87
C ARG A 91 17.72 -1.46 14.71
#